data_AF-A0A2W1BJ28-F1
#
_entry.id   AF-A0A2W1BJ28-F1
#
_cell.length_a   1.000
_cell.length_b   1.000
_cell.length_c   1.000
_cell.angle_alpha   90.00
_cell.angle_beta   90.00
_cell.angle_gamma   90.00
#
_symmetry.space_group_name_H-M   'P 1'
#
loop_
_entity.id
_entity.type
_entity.pdbx_description
1 polymer ?
#
loop_
_entity_poly.entity_id
_entity_poly.type
_entity_poly.pdbx_seq_one_letter_code
_entity_poly.pdbx_strand_id
1 'polypeptide(L)'
;MTPTNGVGPEPPQIVVLDGGFSTQLSCHVGHVIDGDPLWSARFLYTHPDEVVNTHLDFLRAGADLIITNTYQASVEGFVEHLGVTAEQASELIVRAVELAKRARSQYLEEYQDYVQNDRIPLVVGSVGPYGAHLHDGSEYDGSYADTTSVESCLNPKVDNL
;
A
#
# COMPACT_ATOMS: atom_id res chain seq x y z
N MET A 1 -45.41 32.67 11.79
CA MET A 1 -44.96 31.43 11.11
C MET A 1 -43.56 31.13 11.62
N THR A 2 -43.43 30.10 12.44
CA THR A 2 -42.13 29.55 12.85
C THR A 2 -41.49 28.85 11.64
N PRO A 3 -40.19 29.03 11.36
CA PRO A 3 -39.52 28.25 10.33
C PRO A 3 -39.52 26.79 10.76
N THR A 4 -39.98 25.91 9.88
CA THR A 4 -39.86 24.45 10.04
C THR A 4 -38.39 24.07 10.07
N ASN A 5 -37.99 23.37 11.14
CA ASN A 5 -36.73 22.63 11.23
C ASN A 5 -36.71 21.54 10.15
N GLY A 6 -36.36 21.91 8.91
CA GLY A 6 -36.05 20.95 7.86
C GLY A 6 -34.63 20.47 8.06
N VAL A 7 -34.49 19.20 8.48
CA VAL A 7 -33.21 18.49 8.48
C VAL A 7 -32.75 18.42 7.02
N GLY A 8 -31.78 19.24 6.65
CA GLY A 8 -31.07 19.11 5.39
C GLY A 8 -30.37 17.74 5.32
N PRO A 9 -29.99 17.26 4.13
CA PRO A 9 -29.25 16.01 4.02
C PRO A 9 -28.03 16.06 4.94
N GLU A 10 -27.79 14.97 5.70
CA GLU A 10 -26.58 14.88 6.51
C GLU A 10 -25.36 15.10 5.60
N PRO A 11 -24.38 15.91 6.06
CA PRO A 11 -23.19 16.15 5.27
C PRO A 11 -22.48 14.82 4.97
N PRO A 12 -21.86 14.67 3.79
CA PRO A 12 -21.17 13.45 3.44
C PRO A 12 -20.05 13.16 4.44
N GLN A 13 -19.94 11.90 4.84
CA GLN A 13 -18.83 11.44 5.68
C GLN A 13 -17.52 11.58 4.88
N ILE A 14 -16.61 12.39 5.40
CA ILE A 14 -15.26 12.54 4.86
C ILE A 14 -14.39 11.44 5.47
N VAL A 15 -13.58 10.80 4.62
CA VAL A 15 -12.62 9.78 5.02
C VAL A 15 -11.24 10.23 4.54
N VAL A 16 -10.24 10.17 5.43
CA VAL A 16 -8.86 10.59 5.16
C VAL A 16 -8.03 9.38 4.77
N LEU A 17 -7.46 9.41 3.57
CA LEU A 17 -6.47 8.44 3.09
C LEU A 17 -5.07 8.82 3.56
N ASP A 18 -4.17 7.85 3.62
CA ASP A 18 -2.75 8.08 3.83
C ASP A 18 -2.08 8.82 2.64
N GLY A 19 -0.77 9.09 2.79
CA GLY A 19 0.01 9.88 1.85
C GLY A 19 1.04 9.07 1.06
N GLY A 20 2.02 9.77 0.48
CA GLY A 20 3.10 9.14 -0.28
C GLY A 20 3.98 8.23 0.58
N PHE A 21 3.81 6.92 0.43
CA PHE A 21 4.49 5.92 1.27
C PHE A 21 6.02 6.00 1.18
N SER A 22 6.60 6.06 -0.02
CA SER A 22 8.06 6.12 -0.19
C SER A 22 8.67 7.35 0.48
N THR A 23 8.04 8.51 0.38
CA THR A 23 8.55 9.73 1.02
C THR A 23 8.62 9.56 2.53
N GLN A 24 7.57 9.04 3.15
CA GLN A 24 7.57 8.83 4.60
C GLN A 24 8.51 7.71 5.03
N LEU A 25 8.59 6.61 4.26
CA LEU A 25 9.52 5.51 4.54
C LEU A 25 10.98 5.97 4.51
N SER A 26 11.33 6.90 3.62
CA SER A 26 12.70 7.45 3.53
C SER A 26 13.19 8.09 4.85
N CYS A 27 12.26 8.64 5.65
CA CYS A 27 12.54 9.20 6.97
C CYS A 27 13.00 8.13 7.98
N HIS A 28 12.57 6.87 7.81
CA HIS A 28 12.91 5.76 8.69
C HIS A 28 14.15 5.00 8.24
N VAL A 29 14.30 4.78 6.93
CA VAL A 29 15.40 3.97 6.39
C VAL A 29 16.67 4.78 6.08
N GLY A 30 16.61 6.11 6.15
CA GLY A 30 17.78 6.98 5.97
C GLY A 30 18.41 6.94 4.57
N HIS A 31 17.67 6.43 3.58
CA HIS A 31 18.13 6.23 2.20
C HIS A 31 17.10 6.74 1.20
N VAL A 32 17.58 7.17 0.03
CA VAL A 32 16.74 7.44 -1.13
C VAL A 32 16.21 6.10 -1.64
N ILE A 33 14.89 5.97 -1.70
CA ILE A 33 14.20 4.76 -2.20
C ILE A 33 14.22 4.73 -3.74
N ASP A 34 14.35 5.90 -4.37
CA ASP A 34 14.36 6.05 -5.82
C ASP A 34 15.56 5.32 -6.47
N GLY A 35 15.30 4.64 -7.58
CA GLY A 35 16.30 3.95 -8.39
C GLY A 35 16.47 2.46 -8.10
N ASP A 36 15.86 1.94 -7.02
CA ASP A 36 15.71 0.50 -6.83
C ASP A 36 14.58 -0.03 -7.71
N PRO A 37 14.72 -1.12 -8.48
CA PRO A 37 13.62 -1.68 -9.28
C PRO A 37 12.37 -2.00 -8.44
N LEU A 38 12.53 -2.41 -7.19
CA LEU A 38 11.42 -2.73 -6.30
C LEU A 38 10.92 -1.55 -5.45
N TRP A 39 11.51 -0.37 -5.61
CA TRP A 39 11.12 0.86 -4.90
C TRP A 39 10.94 0.59 -3.40
N SER A 40 9.77 0.93 -2.86
CA SER A 40 9.40 0.71 -1.46
C SER A 40 9.08 -0.75 -1.15
N ALA A 41 8.75 -1.58 -2.14
CA ALA A 41 8.36 -2.98 -1.93
C ALA A 41 9.53 -3.85 -1.43
N ARG A 42 10.78 -3.50 -1.74
CA ARG A 42 11.98 -4.16 -1.17
C ARG A 42 12.00 -4.17 0.36
N PHE A 43 11.42 -3.14 0.99
CA PHE A 43 11.44 -2.99 2.44
C PHE A 43 10.49 -3.95 3.15
N LEU A 44 9.57 -4.59 2.43
CA LEU A 44 8.78 -5.74 2.94
C LEU A 44 9.67 -6.92 3.36
N TYR A 45 10.82 -7.07 2.69
CA TYR A 45 11.81 -8.11 2.99
C TYR A 45 12.93 -7.58 3.90
N THR A 46 13.48 -6.41 3.60
CA THR A 46 14.72 -5.94 4.24
C THR A 46 14.50 -5.18 5.56
N HIS A 47 13.43 -4.38 5.67
CA HIS A 47 13.16 -3.53 6.85
C HIS A 47 11.65 -3.50 7.19
N PRO A 48 11.07 -4.67 7.53
CA PRO A 48 9.62 -4.78 7.73
C PRO A 48 9.10 -3.91 8.90
N ASP A 49 9.90 -3.69 9.94
CA ASP A 49 9.51 -2.81 11.05
C ASP A 49 9.40 -1.34 10.61
N GLU A 50 10.21 -0.88 9.65
CA GLU A 50 10.10 0.49 9.13
C GLU A 50 8.86 0.69 8.24
N VAL A 51 8.40 -0.37 7.58
CA VAL A 51 7.09 -0.37 6.91
C VAL A 51 5.96 -0.18 7.93
N VAL A 52 6.04 -0.85 9.08
CA VAL A 52 5.07 -0.68 10.19
C VAL A 52 5.12 0.74 10.74
N ASN A 53 6.31 1.28 11.02
CA ASN A 53 6.49 2.64 11.52
C ASN A 53 5.93 3.69 10.54
N THR A 54 6.13 3.48 9.24
CA THR A 54 5.59 4.35 8.19
C THR A 54 4.06 4.37 8.20
N HIS A 55 3.41 3.20 8.29
CA HIS A 55 1.94 3.15 8.43
C HIS A 55 1.47 3.82 9.74
N LEU A 56 2.18 3.61 10.84
CA LEU A 56 1.86 4.23 12.13
C LEU A 56 1.90 5.76 12.05
N ASP A 57 2.85 6.34 11.33
CA ASP A 57 2.93 7.79 11.19
C ASP A 57 1.67 8.36 10.54
N PHE A 58 1.15 7.71 9.50
CA PHE A 58 -0.11 8.13 8.86
C PHE A 58 -1.31 7.98 9.80
N LEU A 59 -1.40 6.87 10.54
CA LEU A 59 -2.46 6.66 11.52
C LEU A 59 -2.42 7.72 12.64
N ARG A 60 -1.24 8.01 13.18
CA ARG A 60 -1.02 9.05 14.20
C ARG A 60 -1.31 10.46 13.66
N ALA A 61 -1.12 10.68 12.37
CA ALA A 61 -1.50 11.93 11.71
C ALA A 61 -3.01 12.06 11.45
N GLY A 62 -3.79 11.00 11.68
CA GLY A 62 -5.26 11.00 11.57
C GLY A 62 -5.81 10.36 10.30
N ALA A 63 -5.04 9.50 9.61
CA ALA A 63 -5.57 8.72 8.50
C ALA A 63 -6.63 7.72 8.97
N ASP A 64 -7.78 7.71 8.29
CA ASP A 64 -8.85 6.72 8.46
C ASP A 64 -8.57 5.45 7.65
N LEU A 65 -7.77 5.56 6.59
CA LEU A 65 -7.39 4.48 5.69
C LEU A 65 -5.88 4.48 5.49
N ILE A 66 -5.25 3.31 5.60
CA ILE A 66 -3.87 3.09 5.17
C ILE A 66 -3.83 2.10 4.01
N ILE A 67 -3.02 2.39 3.00
CA ILE A 67 -2.85 1.57 1.81
C ILE A 67 -1.64 0.66 1.99
N THR A 68 -1.76 -0.63 1.68
CA THR A 68 -0.62 -1.56 1.73
C THR A 68 0.50 -1.14 0.77
N ASN A 69 1.75 -1.35 1.18
CA ASN A 69 2.94 -1.12 0.36
C ASN A 69 3.11 -2.18 -0.75
N THR A 70 2.10 -2.31 -1.62
CA THR A 70 1.99 -3.36 -2.65
C THR A 70 1.77 -2.82 -4.05
N TYR A 71 1.90 -1.50 -4.27
CA TYR A 71 1.70 -0.90 -5.59
C TYR A 71 2.58 -1.56 -6.67
N GLN A 72 3.84 -1.86 -6.37
CA GLN A 72 4.78 -2.54 -7.27
C GLN A 72 5.14 -3.96 -6.84
N ALA A 73 4.46 -4.49 -5.83
CA ALA A 73 4.76 -5.83 -5.34
C ALA A 73 4.25 -6.87 -6.36
N SER A 74 5.18 -7.49 -7.08
CA SER A 74 4.90 -8.54 -8.06
C SER A 74 5.77 -9.76 -7.78
N VAL A 75 5.24 -10.96 -8.09
CA VAL A 75 5.98 -12.20 -7.91
C VAL A 75 7.26 -12.19 -8.74
N GLU A 76 7.14 -11.86 -10.02
CA GLU A 76 8.27 -11.77 -10.96
C GLU A 76 9.34 -10.78 -10.48
N GLY A 77 8.94 -9.56 -10.11
CA GLY A 77 9.89 -8.54 -9.64
C GLY A 77 10.64 -8.99 -8.38
N PHE A 78 9.97 -9.63 -7.41
CA PHE A 78 10.65 -10.14 -6.23
C PHE A 78 11.59 -11.30 -6.55
N VAL A 79 11.21 -12.23 -7.41
CA VAL A 79 12.09 -13.32 -7.82
C VAL A 79 13.34 -12.76 -8.52
N GLU A 80 13.15 -11.85 -9.48
CA GLU A 80 14.25 -11.28 -10.27
C GLU A 80 15.20 -10.44 -9.43
N HIS A 81 14.68 -9.57 -8.57
CA HIS A 81 15.49 -8.57 -7.88
C HIS A 81 15.87 -8.92 -6.43
N LEU A 82 15.18 -9.87 -5.78
CA LEU A 82 15.53 -10.39 -4.46
C LEU A 82 16.08 -11.82 -4.47
N GLY A 83 15.94 -12.54 -5.59
CA GLY A 83 16.39 -13.95 -5.69
C GLY A 83 15.60 -14.91 -4.81
N VAL A 84 14.36 -14.56 -4.45
CA VAL A 84 13.45 -15.42 -3.68
C VAL A 84 12.69 -16.39 -4.59
N THR A 85 12.08 -17.43 -4.03
CA THR A 85 11.18 -18.30 -4.80
C THR A 85 9.83 -17.62 -5.06
N ALA A 86 9.04 -18.14 -6.01
CA ALA A 86 7.71 -17.61 -6.30
C ALA A 86 6.76 -17.71 -5.08
N GLU A 87 6.90 -18.77 -4.28
CA GLU A 87 6.16 -18.95 -3.02
C GLU A 87 6.54 -17.87 -2.01
N GLN A 88 7.85 -17.64 -1.82
CA GLN A 88 8.36 -16.60 -0.92
C GLN A 88 7.95 -15.19 -1.38
N ALA A 89 7.93 -14.94 -2.70
CA ALA A 89 7.46 -13.69 -3.25
C ALA A 89 5.96 -13.46 -2.97
N SER A 90 5.14 -14.50 -3.11
CA SER A 90 3.71 -14.44 -2.77
C SER A 90 3.51 -14.19 -1.26
N GLU A 91 4.33 -14.82 -0.41
CA GLU A 91 4.34 -14.57 1.03
C GLU A 91 4.71 -13.11 1.37
N LEU A 92 5.57 -12.45 0.59
CA LEU A 92 5.91 -11.05 0.79
C LEU A 92 4.72 -10.11 0.51
N ILE A 93 3.89 -10.41 -0.49
CA ILE A 93 2.67 -9.65 -0.76
C ILE A 93 1.68 -9.81 0.41
N VAL A 94 1.50 -11.04 0.91
CA VAL A 94 0.68 -11.29 2.11
C VAL A 94 1.25 -10.56 3.33
N ARG A 95 2.57 -10.59 3.50
CA ARG A 95 3.27 -9.91 4.59
C ARG A 95 2.99 -8.40 4.60
N ALA A 96 2.89 -7.75 3.44
CA ALA A 96 2.55 -6.32 3.39
C ALA A 96 1.21 -6.00 4.08
N VAL A 97 0.20 -6.85 3.89
CA VAL A 97 -1.10 -6.74 4.56
C VAL A 97 -0.95 -6.94 6.08
N GLU A 98 -0.16 -7.92 6.49
CA GLU A 98 0.08 -8.21 7.91
C GLU A 98 0.85 -7.08 8.61
N LEU A 99 1.81 -6.44 7.94
CA LEU A 99 2.52 -5.27 8.46
C LEU A 99 1.58 -4.07 8.64
N ALA A 100 0.71 -3.79 7.67
CA ALA A 100 -0.31 -2.74 7.80
C ALA A 100 -1.31 -3.03 8.94
N LYS A 101 -1.75 -4.28 9.07
CA LYS A 101 -2.60 -4.70 10.20
C LYS A 101 -1.89 -4.57 11.54
N ARG A 102 -0.60 -4.90 11.61
CA ARG A 102 0.21 -4.74 12.81
C ARG A 102 0.31 -3.27 13.22
N ALA A 103 0.56 -2.36 12.27
CA ALA A 103 0.55 -0.93 12.52
C ALA A 103 -0.80 -0.45 13.07
N ARG A 104 -1.91 -0.89 12.44
CA ARG A 104 -3.26 -0.59 12.95
C ARG A 104 -3.46 -1.10 14.37
N SER A 105 -3.08 -2.35 14.67
CA SER A 105 -3.23 -2.91 16.02
C SER A 105 -2.43 -2.12 17.06
N GLN A 106 -1.19 -1.73 16.72
CA GLN A 106 -0.34 -0.90 17.58
C GLN A 106 -0.96 0.49 17.82
N TYR A 107 -1.52 1.12 16.78
CA TYR A 107 -2.25 2.39 16.91
C TYR A 107 -3.46 2.25 17.83
N LEU A 108 -4.28 1.20 17.67
CA LEU A 108 -5.46 0.96 18.50
C LEU A 108 -5.08 0.72 19.97
N GLU A 109 -3.93 0.09 20.22
CA GLU A 109 -3.40 -0.08 21.57
C GLU A 109 -2.89 1.25 22.16
N GLU A 110 -2.16 2.06 21.38
CA GLU A 110 -1.67 3.39 21.79
C GLU A 110 -2.81 4.35 22.14
N TYR A 111 -3.90 4.30 21.38
CA TYR A 111 -5.02 5.23 21.49
C TYR A 111 -6.30 4.59 22.05
N GLN A 112 -6.19 3.47 22.77
CA GLN A 112 -7.33 2.68 23.29
C GLN A 112 -8.34 3.52 24.09
N ASP A 113 -7.88 4.54 24.81
CA ASP A 113 -8.73 5.41 25.62
C ASP A 113 -9.45 6.51 24.80
N TYR A 114 -9.02 6.73 23.55
CA TYR A 114 -9.47 7.83 22.69
C TYR A 114 -10.24 7.34 21.46
N VAL A 115 -9.92 6.16 20.94
CA VAL A 115 -10.58 5.59 19.75
C VAL A 115 -11.95 5.04 20.16
N GLN A 116 -13.00 5.71 19.71
CA GLN A 116 -14.35 5.18 19.77
C GLN A 116 -14.52 4.09 18.70
N ASN A 117 -15.38 3.10 18.95
CA ASN A 117 -15.58 1.94 18.06
C ASN A 117 -15.91 2.32 16.60
N ASP A 118 -16.46 3.50 16.36
CA ASP A 118 -16.85 3.98 15.02
C ASP A 118 -15.68 4.60 14.22
N ARG A 119 -14.47 4.63 14.78
CA ARG A 119 -13.28 5.25 14.17
C ARG A 119 -12.07 4.31 14.06
N ILE A 120 -12.33 3.02 13.84
CA ILE A 120 -11.26 2.04 13.61
C ILE A 120 -10.72 2.23 12.18
N PRO A 121 -9.42 2.53 11.99
CA PRO A 121 -8.85 2.70 10.67
C PRO A 121 -8.93 1.42 9.83
N LEU A 122 -9.12 1.56 8.52
CA LEU A 122 -9.16 0.42 7.59
C LEU A 122 -7.81 0.23 6.89
N VAL A 123 -7.53 -1.02 6.53
CA VAL A 123 -6.40 -1.40 5.68
C VAL A 123 -6.93 -1.65 4.29
N VAL A 124 -6.36 -0.97 3.29
CA VAL A 124 -6.77 -1.04 1.88
C VAL A 124 -5.64 -1.68 1.07
N GLY A 125 -5.96 -2.68 0.27
CA GLY A 125 -4.98 -3.31 -0.62
C GLY A 125 -4.67 -2.44 -1.83
N SER A 126 -3.39 -2.08 -2.03
CA SER A 126 -2.94 -1.46 -3.28
C SER A 126 -2.72 -2.51 -4.36
N VAL A 127 -3.27 -2.27 -5.54
CA VAL A 127 -2.99 -3.07 -6.75
C VAL A 127 -2.52 -2.10 -7.81
N GLY A 128 -1.22 -2.11 -8.11
CA GLY A 128 -0.68 -1.25 -9.16
C GLY A 128 -1.01 -1.77 -10.56
N PRO A 129 -0.92 -0.89 -11.57
CA PRO A 129 -1.06 -1.29 -12.97
C PRO A 129 0.13 -2.16 -13.41
N TYR A 130 -0.07 -2.93 -14.48
CA TYR A 130 1.01 -3.75 -15.06
C TYR A 130 2.25 -2.93 -15.44
N GLY A 131 2.07 -1.69 -15.92
CA GLY A 131 3.19 -0.79 -16.23
C GLY A 131 4.09 -0.47 -15.02
N ALA A 132 3.56 -0.49 -13.80
CA ALA A 132 4.37 -0.27 -12.60
C ALA A 132 5.37 -1.41 -12.35
N HIS A 133 5.09 -2.61 -12.86
CA HIS A 133 6.00 -3.75 -12.88
C HIS A 133 7.05 -3.65 -14.02
N LEU A 134 6.77 -2.92 -15.10
CA LEU A 134 7.71 -2.76 -16.22
C LEU A 134 8.82 -1.75 -15.95
N HIS A 135 8.64 -0.89 -14.94
CA HIS A 135 9.64 0.10 -14.51
C HIS A 135 10.06 1.12 -15.59
N ASP A 136 9.21 1.36 -16.59
CA ASP A 136 9.47 2.24 -17.74
C ASP A 136 8.61 3.52 -17.77
N GLY A 137 7.79 3.76 -16.74
CA GLY A 137 6.90 4.91 -16.66
C GLY A 137 5.57 4.71 -17.41
N SER A 138 5.36 3.55 -18.01
CA SER A 138 4.15 3.24 -18.77
C SER A 138 2.89 3.15 -17.90
N GLU A 139 3.00 3.19 -16.57
CA GLU A 139 1.87 3.40 -15.66
C GLU A 139 1.11 4.72 -15.92
N TYR A 140 1.75 5.71 -16.56
CA TYR A 140 1.16 7.01 -16.84
C TYR A 140 0.56 7.15 -18.25
N ASP A 141 1.00 6.33 -19.21
CA ASP A 141 0.56 6.42 -20.61
C ASP A 141 -0.12 5.15 -21.16
N GLY A 142 0.02 4.01 -20.46
CA GLY A 142 -0.59 2.74 -20.85
C GLY A 142 -0.01 2.12 -22.12
N SER A 143 1.18 2.53 -22.55
CA SER A 143 1.80 2.08 -23.81
C SER A 143 1.99 0.55 -23.91
N TYR A 144 2.06 -0.15 -22.77
CA TYR A 144 2.11 -1.62 -22.72
C TYR A 144 0.80 -2.29 -23.16
N ALA A 145 -0.34 -1.60 -23.14
CA ALA A 145 -1.65 -2.20 -23.43
C ALA A 145 -1.77 -2.72 -24.87
N ASP A 146 -1.03 -2.13 -25.81
CA ASP A 146 -1.04 -2.55 -27.22
C ASP A 146 -0.18 -3.80 -27.47
N THR A 147 0.78 -4.08 -26.60
CA THR A 147 1.76 -5.16 -26.74
C THR A 147 1.55 -6.32 -25.76
N THR A 148 0.80 -6.09 -24.69
CA THR A 148 0.57 -7.06 -23.61
C THR A 148 -0.83 -7.65 -23.71
N SER A 149 -0.93 -8.98 -23.74
CA SER A 149 -2.23 -9.65 -23.74
C SER A 149 -2.89 -9.56 -22.37
N VAL A 150 -4.23 -9.63 -22.34
CA VAL A 150 -5.00 -9.75 -21.08
C VAL A 150 -4.52 -10.95 -20.26
N GLU A 151 -4.16 -12.04 -20.91
CA GLU A 151 -3.62 -13.22 -20.25
C GLU A 151 -2.29 -12.94 -19.55
N SER A 152 -1.38 -12.17 -20.17
CA SER A 152 -0.12 -11.77 -19.53
C SER A 152 -0.31 -10.80 -18.36
N CYS A 153 -1.36 -9.96 -18.39
CA CYS A 153 -1.71 -9.11 -17.25
C CYS A 153 -2.31 -9.90 -16.08
N LEU A 154 -3.08 -10.96 -16.36
CA LEU A 154 -3.76 -11.78 -15.35
C LEU A 154 -2.87 -12.91 -14.82
N ASN A 155 -2.04 -13.47 -15.70
CA ASN A 155 -1.08 -14.54 -15.46
C ASN A 155 0.29 -14.06 -15.94
N PRO A 156 0.95 -13.16 -15.18
CA PRO A 156 2.36 -12.86 -15.40
C PRO A 156 3.11 -14.20 -15.47
N LYS A 157 3.82 -14.41 -16.59
CA LYS A 157 4.35 -15.72 -16.96
C LYS A 157 5.45 -16.12 -15.97
N VAL A 158 5.08 -16.99 -15.04
CA VAL A 158 6.03 -17.85 -14.30
C VAL A 158 6.59 -18.97 -15.20
N ASP A 159 6.31 -18.93 -16.51
CA ASP A 159 6.80 -19.88 -17.51
C ASP A 159 8.27 -19.60 -17.83
N ASN A 160 9.16 -20.03 -16.93
CA ASN A 160 10.56 -20.49 -17.10
C ASN A 160 11.41 -20.23 -15.83
N LEU A 161 10.94 -20.68 -14.67
CA LEU A 161 11.77 -20.86 -13.47
C LEU A 161 11.86 -22.34 -13.09
#